data_AF-A0A9D6FUE0-F1
#
_entry.id   AF-A0A9D6FUE0-F1
#
_cell.length_a   1.000
_cell.length_b   1.000
_cell.length_c   1.000
_cell.angle_alpha   90.00
_cell.angle_beta   90.00
_cell.angle_gamma   90.00
#
_symmetry.space_group_name_H-M   'P 1'
#
loop_
_entity.id
_entity.type
_entity.pdbx_description
1 polymer ?
#
loop_
_entity_poly.entity_id
_entity_poly.type
_entity_poly.pdbx_seq_one_letter_code
_entity_poly.pdbx_strand_id
1 'polypeptide(L)'
;MPDLAIQVQVVKGLPSTAVVILNGSIDAKTVITFQTHLNSVKERGINRFILDMENVKYVNSTGLGYLINLSDSLGEHQGGITLVKVQPKVKVVFDMLGLNAFFKIYGTRDEALKAFTAAEPVTSPTDQTVVLKVTKQEPERAQAASPAAATAVVERPVVATAPSMRTAPPPPPAEALHIECSSCKALLAVKEAGTYKCPRCFALFNYAGGGRATFLPRRKSVPVQLSLNFSPECTDGLLEFVRRAARRIGFNDGAMDQIDEAVRDTVRTIHRYSYGGNENNIYHVQLLAADSEIELRFADYGTSLEPDRADDSGRALFTGVRSLVDRFELKHHPKGGNFVVVAKSAKKES
;
A
#
# COMPACT_ATOMS: atom_id res chain seq x y z
N MET A 1 13.60 10.36 -28.81
CA MET A 1 12.36 9.92 -29.51
C MET A 1 11.22 10.28 -28.59
N PRO A 2 10.08 10.84 -29.07
CA PRO A 2 8.96 11.08 -28.17
C PRO A 2 8.49 9.73 -27.60
N ASP A 3 8.49 9.60 -26.28
CA ASP A 3 8.21 8.33 -25.56
C ASP A 3 6.74 7.86 -25.75
N LEU A 4 5.87 8.72 -26.31
CA LEU A 4 4.49 8.43 -26.68
C LEU A 4 4.12 9.17 -27.98
N ALA A 5 3.75 8.41 -29.02
CA ALA A 5 3.20 8.94 -30.26
C ALA A 5 1.66 8.84 -30.24
N ILE A 6 1.01 9.94 -30.64
CA ILE A 6 -0.45 10.09 -30.59
C ILE A 6 -0.95 10.49 -31.98
N GLN A 7 -1.87 9.71 -32.53
CA GLN A 7 -2.58 10.05 -33.76
C GLN A 7 -4.08 10.12 -33.49
N VAL A 8 -4.71 11.22 -33.87
CA VAL A 8 -6.14 11.45 -33.65
C VAL A 8 -6.87 11.40 -34.98
N GLN A 9 -7.90 10.58 -35.06
CA GLN A 9 -8.74 10.41 -36.24
C GLN A 9 -10.20 10.67 -35.85
N VAL A 10 -10.77 11.76 -36.36
CA VAL A 10 -12.19 12.06 -36.17
C VAL A 10 -13.02 11.07 -36.98
N VAL A 11 -14.07 10.53 -36.36
CA VAL A 11 -14.90 9.51 -36.99
C VAL A 11 -15.86 10.15 -37.97
N LYS A 12 -15.84 9.68 -39.23
CA LYS A 12 -16.80 10.12 -40.25
C LYS A 12 -18.22 9.74 -39.82
N GLY A 13 -19.13 10.72 -39.79
CA GLY A 13 -20.52 10.52 -39.36
C GLY A 13 -20.78 10.70 -37.86
N LEU A 14 -19.73 10.90 -37.04
CA LEU A 14 -19.85 11.18 -35.60
C LEU A 14 -18.91 12.35 -35.22
N PRO A 15 -19.36 13.61 -35.37
CA PRO A 15 -18.49 14.78 -35.21
C PRO A 15 -17.94 14.96 -33.79
N SER A 16 -18.59 14.37 -32.78
CA SER A 16 -18.17 14.41 -31.38
C SER A 16 -17.25 13.25 -30.97
N THR A 17 -16.91 12.34 -31.90
CA THR A 17 -16.17 11.10 -31.60
C THR A 17 -14.84 11.03 -32.35
N ALA A 18 -13.77 10.69 -31.63
CA ALA A 18 -12.45 10.47 -32.20
C ALA A 18 -11.83 9.14 -31.75
N VAL A 19 -11.11 8.50 -32.68
CA VAL A 19 -10.21 7.39 -32.40
C VAL A 19 -8.82 7.96 -32.16
N VAL A 20 -8.21 7.61 -31.03
CA VAL A 20 -6.88 8.04 -30.63
C VAL A 20 -5.97 6.83 -30.62
N ILE A 21 -5.03 6.79 -31.56
CA ILE A 21 -4.06 5.70 -31.67
C ILE A 21 -2.83 6.07 -30.84
N LEU A 22 -2.54 5.22 -29.86
CA LEU A 22 -1.46 5.43 -28.90
C LEU A 22 -0.34 4.40 -29.14
N ASN A 23 0.90 4.89 -29.19
CA ASN A 23 2.08 4.04 -29.36
C ASN A 23 3.19 4.49 -28.40
N GLY A 24 3.60 3.62 -27.49
CA GLY A 24 4.63 3.90 -26.49
C GLY A 24 4.21 3.58 -25.06
N SER A 25 4.55 4.44 -24.11
CA SER A 25 4.15 4.33 -22.70
C SER A 25 3.37 5.56 -22.23
N ILE A 26 2.42 5.34 -21.32
CA ILE A 26 1.69 6.41 -20.65
C ILE A 26 2.21 6.48 -19.21
N ASP A 27 3.10 7.43 -18.96
CA ASP A 27 3.77 7.60 -17.67
C ASP A 27 3.93 9.08 -17.29
N ALA A 28 4.58 9.36 -16.17
CA ALA A 28 4.77 10.72 -15.66
C ALA A 28 5.45 11.68 -16.66
N LYS A 29 6.23 11.17 -17.61
CA LYS A 29 6.87 12.00 -18.65
C LYS A 29 5.94 12.28 -19.81
N THR A 30 5.13 11.30 -20.22
CA THR A 30 4.32 11.38 -21.45
C THR A 30 2.89 11.87 -21.20
N VAL A 31 2.41 11.81 -19.95
CA VAL A 31 1.05 12.18 -19.57
C VAL A 31 0.72 13.64 -19.87
N ILE A 32 1.68 14.56 -19.69
CA ILE A 32 1.47 15.99 -19.97
C ILE A 32 1.22 16.21 -21.47
N THR A 33 2.05 15.60 -22.32
CA THR A 33 1.87 15.66 -23.78
C THR A 33 0.54 15.03 -24.19
N PHE A 34 0.18 13.89 -23.60
CA PHE A 34 -1.10 13.24 -23.86
C PHE A 34 -2.28 14.15 -23.50
N GLN A 35 -2.21 14.79 -22.33
CA GLN A 35 -3.21 15.72 -21.85
C GLN A 35 -3.36 16.95 -22.76
N THR A 36 -2.26 17.58 -23.16
CA THR A 36 -2.30 18.73 -24.08
C THR A 36 -2.96 18.36 -25.40
N HIS A 37 -2.61 17.20 -25.98
CA HIS A 37 -3.21 16.75 -27.22
C HIS A 37 -4.71 16.51 -27.08
N LEU A 38 -5.16 15.79 -26.04
CA LEU A 38 -6.59 15.52 -25.86
C LEU A 38 -7.39 16.77 -25.53
N ASN A 39 -6.85 17.70 -24.73
CA ASN A 39 -7.53 18.98 -24.47
C ASN A 39 -7.73 19.78 -25.76
N SER A 40 -6.74 19.83 -26.65
CA SER A 40 -6.86 20.50 -27.95
C SER A 40 -7.95 19.87 -28.84
N VAL A 41 -8.24 18.59 -28.65
CA VAL A 41 -9.30 17.86 -29.36
C VAL A 41 -10.66 18.12 -28.71
N LYS A 42 -10.73 18.16 -27.37
CA LYS A 42 -11.92 18.54 -26.61
C LYS A 42 -12.42 19.93 -26.96
N GLU A 43 -11.52 20.90 -27.09
CA GLU A 43 -11.84 22.29 -27.48
C GLU A 43 -12.53 22.38 -28.85
N ARG A 44 -12.38 21.36 -29.70
CA ARG A 44 -13.06 21.25 -31.01
C ARG A 44 -14.45 20.59 -30.92
N GLY A 45 -14.97 20.37 -29.72
CA GLY A 45 -16.29 19.76 -29.48
C GLY A 45 -16.28 18.22 -29.48
N ILE A 46 -15.11 17.58 -29.46
CA ILE A 46 -14.99 16.12 -29.39
C ILE A 46 -14.93 15.69 -27.93
N ASN A 47 -15.97 14.99 -27.47
CA ASN A 47 -16.10 14.52 -26.09
C ASN A 47 -16.17 12.99 -25.97
N ARG A 48 -16.11 12.25 -27.08
CA ARG A 48 -16.09 10.79 -27.10
C ARG A 48 -14.78 10.27 -27.66
N PHE A 49 -14.07 9.46 -26.89
CA PHE A 49 -12.75 8.96 -27.25
C PHE A 49 -12.73 7.44 -27.27
N ILE A 50 -12.22 6.89 -28.37
CA ILE A 50 -11.86 5.48 -28.49
C ILE A 50 -10.33 5.42 -28.47
N LEU A 51 -9.75 4.96 -27.37
CA LEU A 51 -8.31 4.84 -27.23
C LEU A 51 -7.87 3.47 -27.74
N ASP A 52 -7.10 3.46 -28.83
CA ASP A 52 -6.46 2.26 -29.34
C ASP A 52 -5.13 2.03 -28.61
N MET A 53 -5.13 0.97 -27.80
CA MET A 53 -4.07 0.61 -26.87
C MET A 53 -3.14 -0.47 -27.41
N GLU A 54 -3.25 -0.84 -28.69
CA GLU A 54 -2.51 -1.95 -29.30
C GLU A 54 -1.00 -1.85 -29.09
N ASN A 55 -0.44 -0.64 -29.20
CA ASN A 55 0.99 -0.38 -29.05
C ASN A 55 1.36 0.26 -27.70
N VAL A 56 0.45 0.24 -26.73
CA VAL A 56 0.72 0.71 -25.38
C VAL A 56 1.23 -0.44 -24.52
N LYS A 57 2.53 -0.44 -24.25
CA LYS A 57 3.20 -1.55 -23.54
C LYS A 57 3.18 -1.40 -22.02
N TYR A 58 2.99 -0.17 -21.55
CA TYR A 58 3.11 0.16 -20.13
C TYR A 58 2.29 1.41 -19.79
N VAL A 59 1.62 1.35 -18.64
CA VAL A 59 0.92 2.48 -18.01
C VAL A 59 1.30 2.49 -16.53
N ASN A 60 1.76 3.62 -15.99
CA ASN A 60 2.08 3.77 -14.56
C ASN A 60 0.92 4.40 -13.77
N SER A 61 1.11 4.63 -12.47
CA SER A 61 0.12 5.27 -11.58
C SER A 61 -0.33 6.65 -12.08
N THR A 62 0.60 7.49 -12.57
CA THR A 62 0.28 8.82 -13.11
C THR A 62 -0.58 8.72 -14.37
N GLY A 63 -0.24 7.80 -15.28
CA GLY A 63 -1.00 7.56 -16.50
C GLY A 63 -2.41 7.02 -16.22
N LEU A 64 -2.52 6.08 -15.27
CA LEU A 64 -3.81 5.55 -14.82
C LEU A 64 -4.67 6.65 -14.19
N GLY A 65 -4.11 7.46 -13.28
CA GLY A 65 -4.83 8.57 -12.66
C GLY A 65 -5.34 9.59 -13.69
N TYR A 66 -4.53 9.90 -14.70
CA TYR A 66 -4.98 10.76 -15.79
C TYR A 66 -6.13 10.15 -16.60
N LEU A 67 -6.04 8.87 -16.96
CA LEU A 67 -7.11 8.19 -17.70
C LEU A 67 -8.43 8.19 -16.90
N ILE A 68 -8.38 8.00 -15.58
CA ILE A 68 -9.56 8.00 -14.70
C ILE A 68 -10.18 9.41 -14.69
N ASN A 69 -9.38 10.44 -14.40
CA ASN A 69 -9.84 11.82 -14.38
C ASN A 69 -10.41 12.26 -15.75
N LEU A 70 -9.81 11.77 -16.84
CA LEU A 70 -10.31 12.02 -18.19
C LEU A 70 -11.68 11.37 -18.40
N SER A 71 -11.89 10.15 -17.89
CA SER A 71 -13.17 9.42 -18.00
C SER A 71 -14.28 10.17 -17.26
N ASP A 72 -14.00 10.59 -16.03
CA ASP A 72 -14.93 11.34 -15.19
C ASP A 72 -15.30 12.69 -15.82
N SER A 73 -14.30 13.48 -16.23
CA SER A 73 -14.49 14.77 -16.91
C SER A 73 -15.33 14.67 -18.19
N LEU A 74 -15.29 13.53 -18.89
CA LEU A 74 -16.06 13.33 -20.10
C LEU A 74 -17.48 12.83 -19.82
N GLY A 75 -17.67 12.04 -18.75
CA GLY A 75 -18.99 11.60 -18.30
C GLY A 75 -19.92 12.77 -17.96
N GLU A 76 -19.39 13.82 -17.32
CA GLU A 76 -20.13 15.05 -17.00
C GLU A 76 -20.71 15.76 -18.24
N HIS A 77 -20.12 15.55 -19.42
CA HIS A 77 -20.50 16.20 -20.68
C HIS A 77 -21.18 15.25 -21.68
N GLN A 78 -21.81 14.15 -21.20
CA GLN A 78 -22.41 13.10 -22.04
C GLN A 78 -21.44 12.50 -23.08
N GLY A 79 -20.15 12.62 -22.78
CA GLY A 79 -19.05 12.03 -23.52
C GLY A 79 -18.68 10.67 -22.94
N GLY A 80 -17.47 10.21 -23.23
CA GLY A 80 -16.94 9.02 -22.58
C GLY A 80 -15.68 8.51 -23.22
N ILE A 81 -15.06 7.55 -22.53
CA ILE A 81 -13.87 6.85 -23.00
C ILE A 81 -14.16 5.37 -23.13
N THR A 82 -13.69 4.81 -24.23
CA THR A 82 -13.64 3.38 -24.43
C THR A 82 -12.23 2.98 -24.83
N LEU A 83 -11.83 1.77 -24.46
CA LEU A 83 -10.52 1.23 -24.78
C LEU A 83 -10.69 0.07 -25.75
N VAL A 84 -9.80 -0.03 -26.74
CA VAL A 84 -9.74 -1.16 -27.65
C VAL A 84 -8.33 -1.72 -27.73
N LYS A 85 -8.21 -3.01 -28.03
CA LYS A 85 -6.92 -3.71 -28.20
C LYS A 85 -5.95 -3.53 -27.01
N VAL A 86 -6.50 -3.52 -25.79
CA VAL A 86 -5.69 -3.43 -24.57
C VAL A 86 -4.80 -4.66 -24.46
N GLN A 87 -3.48 -4.47 -24.36
CA GLN A 87 -2.55 -5.59 -24.22
C GLN A 87 -2.81 -6.38 -22.93
N PRO A 88 -2.62 -7.72 -22.91
CA PRO A 88 -2.89 -8.55 -21.74
C PRO A 88 -2.20 -8.08 -20.47
N LYS A 89 -0.95 -7.61 -20.56
CA LYS A 89 -0.19 -7.08 -19.41
C LYS A 89 -0.84 -5.83 -18.81
N VAL A 90 -1.34 -4.93 -19.65
CA VAL A 90 -2.04 -3.72 -19.20
C VAL A 90 -3.41 -4.10 -18.63
N LYS A 91 -4.11 -5.04 -19.27
CA LYS A 91 -5.40 -5.54 -18.79
C LYS A 91 -5.32 -6.14 -17.38
N VAL A 92 -4.28 -6.91 -17.06
CA VAL A 92 -4.08 -7.46 -15.70
C VAL A 92 -3.98 -6.35 -14.66
N VAL A 93 -3.32 -5.23 -14.99
CA VAL A 93 -3.23 -4.07 -14.07
C VAL A 93 -4.60 -3.42 -13.88
N PHE A 94 -5.39 -3.26 -14.95
CA PHE A 94 -6.75 -2.72 -14.88
C PHE A 94 -7.67 -3.63 -14.04
N ASP A 95 -7.60 -4.94 -14.26
CA ASP A 95 -8.36 -5.95 -13.53
C ASP A 95 -7.98 -5.95 -12.03
N MET A 96 -6.67 -5.94 -11.72
CA MET A 96 -6.16 -5.93 -10.34
C MET A 96 -6.59 -4.68 -9.57
N LEU A 97 -6.64 -3.53 -10.24
CA LEU A 97 -7.01 -2.24 -9.64
C LEU A 97 -8.52 -1.96 -9.68
N GLY A 98 -9.33 -2.88 -10.21
CA GLY A 98 -10.78 -2.70 -10.31
C GLY A 98 -11.21 -1.60 -11.29
N LEU A 99 -10.35 -1.21 -12.24
CA LEU A 99 -10.59 -0.07 -13.14
C LEU A 99 -11.58 -0.37 -14.27
N ASN A 100 -12.04 -1.61 -14.38
CA ASN A 100 -13.06 -2.00 -15.35
C ASN A 100 -14.40 -1.27 -15.15
N ALA A 101 -14.63 -0.68 -13.96
CA ALA A 101 -15.79 0.14 -13.68
C ALA A 101 -15.74 1.51 -14.38
N PHE A 102 -14.54 2.01 -14.70
CA PHE A 102 -14.33 3.33 -15.30
C PHE A 102 -14.15 3.28 -16.82
N PHE A 103 -13.79 2.11 -17.36
CA PHE A 103 -13.48 1.94 -18.78
C PHE A 103 -14.21 0.73 -19.36
N LYS A 104 -15.02 0.97 -20.40
CA LYS A 104 -15.53 -0.11 -21.25
C LYS A 104 -14.42 -0.53 -22.21
N ILE A 105 -14.01 -1.80 -22.14
CA ILE A 105 -12.99 -2.40 -23.01
C ILE A 105 -13.69 -3.26 -24.06
N TYR A 106 -13.45 -2.96 -25.34
CA TYR A 106 -14.01 -3.72 -26.47
C TYR A 106 -12.90 -4.44 -27.25
N GLY A 107 -13.28 -5.51 -27.96
CA GLY A 107 -12.34 -6.27 -28.79
C GLY A 107 -11.96 -5.51 -30.06
N THR A 108 -12.91 -4.74 -30.61
CA THR A 108 -12.74 -4.05 -31.89
C THR A 108 -13.15 -2.57 -31.82
N ARG A 109 -12.60 -1.77 -32.74
CA ARG A 109 -12.98 -0.36 -32.91
C ARG A 109 -14.47 -0.22 -33.27
N ASP A 110 -15.01 -1.14 -34.06
CA ASP A 110 -16.41 -1.11 -34.49
C ASP A 110 -17.38 -1.37 -33.33
N GLU A 111 -17.04 -2.28 -32.41
CA GLU A 111 -17.80 -2.48 -31.16
C GLU A 111 -17.80 -1.22 -30.30
N ALA A 112 -16.64 -0.58 -30.14
CA ALA A 112 -16.53 0.67 -29.38
C ALA A 112 -17.32 1.83 -30.02
N LEU A 113 -17.32 1.92 -31.36
CA LEU A 113 -18.12 2.89 -32.10
C LEU A 113 -19.62 2.65 -31.91
N LYS A 114 -20.06 1.39 -31.99
CA LYS A 114 -21.46 1.03 -31.76
C LYS A 114 -21.94 1.44 -30.36
N ALA A 115 -21.08 1.33 -29.35
CA ALA A 115 -21.40 1.76 -27.99
C ALA A 115 -21.65 3.27 -27.85
N PHE A 116 -21.13 4.11 -28.75
CA PHE A 116 -21.42 5.54 -28.77
C PHE A 116 -22.63 5.89 -29.65
N THR A 117 -22.99 5.04 -30.62
CA THR A 117 -24.18 5.24 -31.47
C THR A 117 -25.46 4.66 -30.86
N ALA A 118 -25.34 3.57 -30.11
CA ALA A 118 -26.42 3.02 -29.30
C ALA A 118 -26.45 3.84 -28.02
N ALA A 119 -27.30 4.86 -27.97
CA ALA A 119 -27.44 5.70 -26.79
C ALA A 119 -27.99 4.87 -25.61
N GLU A 120 -27.09 4.30 -24.82
CA GLU A 120 -27.31 4.09 -23.40
C GLU A 120 -26.36 5.02 -22.64
N PRO A 121 -26.87 5.81 -21.69
CA PRO A 121 -26.06 6.75 -20.93
C PRO A 121 -24.92 5.99 -20.23
N VAL A 122 -23.70 6.49 -20.42
CA VAL A 122 -22.53 6.05 -19.66
C VAL A 122 -22.67 6.63 -18.26
N THR A 123 -23.26 5.87 -17.35
CA THR A 123 -23.18 6.17 -15.92
C THR A 123 -21.81 5.69 -15.42
N SER A 124 -20.88 6.63 -15.25
CA SER A 124 -19.76 6.43 -14.33
C SER A 124 -20.34 6.15 -12.94
N PRO A 125 -19.76 5.23 -12.15
CA PRO A 125 -20.24 4.94 -10.80
C PRO A 125 -19.79 6.05 -9.85
N THR A 126 -20.38 7.24 -9.96
CA THR A 126 -20.22 8.32 -8.99
C THR A 126 -21.49 8.57 -8.19
N ASP A 127 -22.56 7.80 -8.42
CA ASP A 127 -23.79 7.86 -7.63
C ASP A 127 -24.07 6.53 -6.93
N GLN A 128 -23.12 6.09 -6.11
CA GLN A 128 -23.47 5.34 -4.91
C GLN A 128 -23.19 6.24 -3.72
N THR A 129 -24.19 7.04 -3.35
CA THR A 129 -24.39 7.38 -1.95
C THR A 129 -24.52 6.06 -1.20
N VAL A 130 -23.40 5.56 -0.67
CA VAL A 130 -23.42 4.60 0.41
C VAL A 130 -24.04 5.35 1.59
N VAL A 131 -25.36 5.26 1.71
CA VAL A 131 -26.06 5.61 2.95
C VAL A 131 -25.59 4.60 3.98
N LEU A 132 -24.46 4.89 4.62
CA LEU A 132 -24.15 4.36 5.93
C LEU A 132 -25.29 4.81 6.84
N LYS A 133 -26.24 3.92 7.09
CA LYS A 133 -27.12 4.02 8.26
C LYS A 133 -26.22 3.92 9.49
N VAL A 134 -25.61 5.04 9.87
CA VAL A 134 -25.11 5.24 11.23
C VAL A 134 -26.35 5.36 12.08
N THR A 135 -26.75 4.25 12.70
CA THR A 135 -27.73 4.29 13.78
C THR A 135 -27.09 5.08 14.91
N LYS A 136 -27.49 6.35 15.02
CA LYS A 136 -27.12 7.24 16.12
C LYS A 136 -27.72 6.66 17.40
N GLN A 137 -26.95 5.90 18.17
CA GLN A 137 -27.23 5.70 19.59
C GLN A 137 -26.32 6.64 20.37
N GLU A 138 -26.89 7.78 20.72
CA GLU A 138 -26.36 8.71 21.69
C GLU A 138 -26.47 8.07 23.09
N PRO A 139 -25.49 8.27 23.99
CA PRO A 139 -25.40 7.52 25.24
C PRO A 139 -26.40 8.07 26.26
N GLU A 140 -27.33 7.22 26.68
CA GLU A 140 -28.24 7.56 27.78
C GLU A 140 -27.49 7.47 29.11
N ARG A 141 -27.31 8.63 29.74
CA ARG A 141 -26.74 8.82 31.06
C ARG A 141 -27.77 8.43 32.12
N ALA A 142 -27.56 7.31 32.81
CA ALA A 142 -28.29 6.97 34.03
C ALA A 142 -27.33 6.59 35.16
N GLN A 143 -27.09 7.62 35.97
CA GLN A 143 -26.80 7.69 37.42
C GLN A 143 -26.41 6.44 38.22
N ALA A 144 -25.40 6.67 39.06
CA ALA A 144 -24.88 5.79 40.08
C ALA A 144 -25.86 5.56 41.26
N ALA A 145 -25.94 4.30 41.70
CA ALA A 145 -26.15 3.93 43.10
C ALA A 145 -25.58 2.52 43.35
N SER A 146 -24.58 2.43 44.23
CA SER A 146 -24.24 1.21 44.98
C SER A 146 -25.24 1.05 46.15
N PRO A 147 -25.42 -0.11 46.83
CA PRO A 147 -24.35 -1.05 47.20
C PRO A 147 -24.71 -2.56 47.27
N ALA A 148 -23.66 -3.35 47.55
CA ALA A 148 -23.60 -4.55 48.39
C ALA A 148 -24.29 -5.88 47.98
N ALA A 149 -23.42 -6.88 47.80
CA ALA A 149 -23.45 -8.25 48.34
C ALA A 149 -24.72 -9.11 48.21
N ALA A 150 -24.63 -10.18 47.40
CA ALA A 150 -24.88 -11.56 47.84
C ALA A 150 -24.59 -12.54 46.70
N THR A 151 -23.69 -13.48 46.97
CA THR A 151 -23.43 -14.68 46.19
C THR A 151 -24.61 -15.65 46.28
N ALA A 152 -25.07 -16.17 45.13
CA ALA A 152 -25.85 -17.41 45.10
C ALA A 152 -25.59 -18.14 43.77
N VAL A 153 -25.04 -19.34 43.91
CA VAL A 153 -24.68 -20.31 42.87
C VAL A 153 -25.95 -21.07 42.46
N VAL A 154 -26.16 -21.27 41.16
CA VAL A 154 -27.22 -22.15 40.64
C VAL A 154 -26.59 -23.47 40.21
N GLU A 155 -26.96 -24.55 40.89
CA GLU A 155 -26.57 -25.94 40.59
C GLU A 155 -27.28 -26.49 39.34
N ARG A 156 -26.56 -27.34 38.59
CA ARG A 156 -27.08 -28.21 37.53
C ARG A 156 -27.18 -29.65 38.04
N PRO A 157 -28.16 -30.45 37.56
CA PRO A 157 -28.45 -31.76 38.11
C PRO A 157 -27.41 -32.83 37.76
N VAL A 158 -27.20 -33.73 38.73
CA VAL A 158 -26.27 -34.87 38.71
C VAL A 158 -26.82 -36.02 37.87
N VAL A 159 -26.05 -36.49 36.90
CA VAL A 159 -26.26 -37.78 36.21
C VAL A 159 -25.35 -38.82 36.85
N ALA A 160 -25.93 -39.96 37.23
CA ALA A 160 -25.25 -41.06 37.92
C ALA A 160 -24.17 -41.72 37.05
N THR A 161 -22.98 -41.92 37.62
CA THR A 161 -21.84 -42.62 37.03
C THR A 161 -21.90 -44.13 37.26
N ALA A 162 -21.66 -44.91 36.20
CA ALA A 162 -21.40 -46.35 36.26
C ALA A 162 -19.96 -46.64 36.75
N PRO A 163 -19.66 -47.84 37.29
CA PRO A 163 -18.38 -48.10 37.93
C PRO A 163 -17.21 -48.19 36.94
N SER A 164 -16.09 -47.64 37.40
CA SER A 164 -14.81 -47.48 36.71
C SER A 164 -14.12 -48.82 36.43
N MET A 165 -13.96 -49.16 35.15
CA MET A 165 -12.89 -50.07 34.71
C MET A 165 -11.59 -49.26 34.65
N ARG A 166 -10.63 -49.63 35.49
CA ARG A 166 -9.27 -49.08 35.47
C ARG A 166 -8.63 -49.35 34.12
N THR A 167 -8.60 -48.34 33.25
CA THR A 167 -7.66 -48.30 32.13
C THR A 167 -6.28 -47.94 32.69
N ALA A 168 -5.26 -48.66 32.23
CA ALA A 168 -3.87 -48.35 32.54
C ALA A 168 -3.56 -46.88 32.22
N PRO A 169 -2.69 -46.20 33.00
CA PRO A 169 -2.31 -44.83 32.70
C PRO A 169 -1.76 -44.76 31.26
N PRO A 170 -2.13 -43.72 30.48
CA PRO A 170 -1.54 -43.52 29.17
C PRO A 170 -0.01 -43.44 29.32
N PRO A 171 0.76 -44.01 28.38
CA PRO A 171 2.22 -43.90 28.42
C PRO A 171 2.61 -42.42 28.54
N PRO A 172 3.67 -42.09 29.28
CA PRO A 172 4.11 -40.71 29.45
C PRO A 172 4.24 -40.04 28.08
N PRO A 173 3.79 -38.78 27.91
CA PRO A 173 3.96 -38.09 26.64
C PRO A 173 5.45 -38.11 26.30
N ALA A 174 5.78 -38.66 25.13
CA ALA A 174 7.14 -38.69 24.62
C ALA A 174 7.79 -37.32 24.85
N GLU A 175 8.88 -37.28 25.62
CA GLU A 175 9.57 -36.06 25.99
C GLU A 175 9.79 -35.21 24.74
N ALA A 176 9.14 -34.05 24.68
CA ALA A 176 9.34 -33.13 23.57
C ALA A 176 10.83 -32.75 23.57
N LEU A 177 11.55 -33.09 22.51
CA LEU A 177 12.97 -32.80 22.43
C LEU A 177 13.12 -31.29 22.22
N HIS A 178 13.97 -30.65 23.02
CA HIS A 178 14.20 -29.21 22.93
C HIS A 178 15.46 -28.91 22.12
N ILE A 179 15.36 -27.96 21.19
CA ILE A 179 16.47 -27.53 20.32
C ILE A 179 16.62 -26.03 20.44
N GLU A 180 17.86 -25.55 20.56
CA GLU A 180 18.15 -24.12 20.56
C GLU A 180 18.12 -23.55 19.13
N CYS A 181 17.35 -22.49 18.92
CA CYS A 181 17.33 -21.77 17.65
C CYS A 181 18.68 -21.10 17.37
N SER A 182 19.33 -21.45 16.26
CA SER A 182 20.60 -20.83 15.86
C SER A 182 20.50 -19.31 15.65
N SER A 183 19.31 -18.81 15.31
CA SER A 183 19.07 -17.40 14.98
C SER A 183 18.67 -16.52 16.16
N CYS A 184 17.88 -17.04 17.11
CA CYS A 184 17.34 -16.22 18.21
C CYS A 184 17.48 -16.85 19.59
N LYS A 185 18.20 -17.98 19.69
CA LYS A 185 18.51 -18.65 20.96
C LYS A 185 17.31 -19.13 21.76
N ALA A 186 16.12 -19.13 21.15
CA ALA A 186 14.92 -19.67 21.76
C ALA A 186 14.98 -21.19 21.84
N LEU A 187 14.55 -21.77 22.96
CA LEU A 187 14.33 -23.20 23.12
C LEU A 187 13.04 -23.60 22.37
N LEU A 188 13.18 -24.52 21.42
CA LEU A 188 12.12 -24.98 20.52
C LEU A 188 11.77 -26.43 20.84
N ALA A 189 10.51 -26.69 21.18
CA ALA A 189 10.02 -28.05 21.33
C ALA A 189 9.73 -28.66 19.95
N VAL A 190 10.36 -29.79 19.64
CA VAL A 190 10.10 -30.59 18.45
C VAL A 190 9.74 -32.02 18.85
N LYS A 191 8.84 -32.64 18.07
CA LYS A 191 8.31 -33.98 18.38
C LYS A 191 8.88 -35.06 17.45
N GLU A 192 8.94 -34.79 16.16
CA GLU A 192 9.24 -35.77 15.12
C GLU A 192 10.19 -35.17 14.09
N ALA A 193 10.89 -36.00 13.31
CA ALA A 193 11.72 -35.48 12.23
C ALA A 193 10.85 -34.72 11.20
N GLY A 194 11.30 -33.56 10.75
CA GLY A 194 10.53 -32.73 9.85
C GLY A 194 11.03 -31.30 9.72
N THR A 195 10.33 -30.52 8.90
CA THR A 195 10.61 -29.09 8.70
C THR A 195 9.79 -28.27 9.68
N TYR A 196 10.48 -27.44 10.46
CA TYR A 196 9.89 -26.59 11.49
C TYR A 196 10.20 -25.12 11.24
N LYS A 197 9.40 -24.25 11.85
CA LYS A 197 9.57 -22.80 11.83
C LYS A 197 9.68 -22.30 13.26
N CYS A 198 10.74 -21.56 13.57
CA CYS A 198 10.89 -20.92 14.88
C CYS A 198 9.74 -19.90 15.10
N PRO A 199 8.95 -19.98 16.19
CA PRO A 199 7.85 -19.05 16.43
C PRO A 199 8.33 -17.64 16.78
N ARG A 200 9.57 -17.50 17.28
CA ARG A 200 10.15 -16.21 17.68
C ARG A 200 10.75 -15.44 16.50
N CYS A 201 11.57 -16.10 15.68
CA CYS A 201 12.31 -15.44 14.61
C CYS A 201 12.01 -15.97 13.21
N PHE A 202 11.07 -16.91 13.09
CA PHE A 202 10.62 -17.50 11.82
C PHE A 202 11.71 -18.20 11.00
N ALA A 203 12.87 -18.49 11.60
CA ALA A 203 13.90 -19.30 10.99
C ALA A 203 13.35 -20.69 10.68
N LEU A 204 13.56 -21.14 9.45
CA LEU A 204 13.21 -22.48 9.03
C LEU A 204 14.36 -23.42 9.38
N PHE A 205 14.04 -24.60 9.89
CA PHE A 205 15.03 -25.62 10.18
C PHE A 205 14.47 -27.00 9.91
N ASN A 206 15.34 -27.89 9.48
CA ASN A 206 15.03 -29.31 9.34
C ASN A 206 15.55 -30.04 10.56
N TYR A 207 14.68 -30.74 11.26
CA TYR A 207 15.05 -31.60 12.36
C TYR A 207 15.14 -33.04 11.86
N ALA A 208 16.31 -33.67 11.97
CA ALA A 208 16.58 -35.00 11.44
C ALA A 208 16.32 -36.13 12.47
N GLY A 209 15.85 -35.79 13.68
CA GLY A 209 15.83 -36.72 14.82
C GLY A 209 17.13 -36.69 15.63
N GLY A 210 17.09 -37.24 16.85
CA GLY A 210 18.28 -37.39 17.70
C GLY A 210 18.97 -36.09 18.13
N GLY A 211 18.25 -34.98 18.24
CA GLY A 211 18.80 -33.68 18.68
C GLY A 211 19.54 -32.87 17.61
N ARG A 212 19.60 -33.33 16.36
CA ARG A 212 20.24 -32.59 15.26
C ARG A 212 19.23 -31.79 14.45
N ALA A 213 19.37 -30.46 14.45
CA ALA A 213 18.67 -29.55 13.57
C ALA A 213 19.63 -28.84 12.62
N THR A 214 19.26 -28.77 11.34
CA THR A 214 19.94 -27.97 10.31
C THR A 214 19.09 -26.74 10.02
N PHE A 215 19.59 -25.57 10.38
CA PHE A 215 18.91 -24.30 10.12
C PHE A 215 19.15 -23.88 8.67
N LEU A 216 18.07 -23.58 7.96
CA LEU A 216 18.15 -23.02 6.62
C LEU A 216 18.64 -21.57 6.71
N PRO A 217 19.43 -21.10 5.72
CA PRO A 217 19.87 -19.73 5.69
C PRO A 217 18.65 -18.80 5.73
N ARG A 218 18.74 -17.74 6.56
CA ARG A 218 17.71 -16.71 6.61
C ARG A 218 17.44 -16.21 5.20
N ARG A 219 16.19 -16.32 4.73
CA ARG A 219 15.77 -15.57 3.54
C ARG A 219 16.03 -14.10 3.85
N LYS A 220 16.78 -13.42 2.98
CA LYS A 220 16.98 -11.97 3.10
C LYS A 220 15.61 -11.31 3.25
N SER A 221 15.47 -10.44 4.25
CA SER A 221 14.25 -9.67 4.43
C SER A 221 13.97 -8.90 3.15
N VAL A 222 12.76 -9.08 2.61
CA VAL A 222 12.32 -8.36 1.42
C VAL A 222 11.78 -7.01 1.90
N PRO A 223 12.28 -5.89 1.38
CA PRO A 223 11.77 -4.59 1.77
C PRO A 223 10.32 -4.43 1.28
N VAL A 224 9.50 -3.81 2.12
CA VAL A 224 8.12 -3.44 1.78
C VAL A 224 8.16 -2.10 1.06
N GLN A 225 7.46 -2.00 -0.07
CA GLN A 225 7.36 -0.74 -0.83
C GLN A 225 5.92 -0.25 -0.78
N LEU A 226 5.76 1.03 -0.43
CA LEU A 226 4.48 1.72 -0.34
C LEU A 226 4.52 2.98 -1.21
N SER A 227 3.39 3.32 -1.82
CA SER A 227 3.16 4.60 -2.49
C SER A 227 2.04 5.31 -1.75
N LEU A 228 2.33 6.49 -1.19
CA LEU A 228 1.43 7.21 -0.29
C LEU A 228 1.26 8.64 -0.78
N ASN A 229 0.09 9.22 -0.53
CA ASN A 229 -0.08 10.66 -0.62
C ASN A 229 0.24 11.31 0.73
N PHE A 230 0.25 12.65 0.79
CA PHE A 230 0.58 13.38 2.03
C PHE A 230 -0.64 13.63 2.94
N SER A 231 -1.71 12.84 2.80
CA SER A 231 -2.84 12.95 3.73
C SER A 231 -2.44 12.53 5.16
N PRO A 232 -3.06 13.11 6.20
CA PRO A 232 -2.80 12.72 7.58
C PRO A 232 -3.02 11.22 7.83
N GLU A 233 -4.06 10.64 7.24
CA GLU A 233 -4.42 9.22 7.40
C GLU A 233 -3.35 8.29 6.82
N CYS A 234 -2.77 8.65 5.67
CA CYS A 234 -1.67 7.88 5.08
C CYS A 234 -0.40 7.95 5.95
N THR A 235 -0.13 9.11 6.55
CA THR A 235 1.00 9.29 7.47
C THR A 235 0.81 8.47 8.74
N ASP A 236 -0.36 8.53 9.36
CA ASP A 236 -0.65 7.76 10.58
C ASP A 236 -0.66 6.24 10.29
N GLY A 237 -1.17 5.82 9.12
CA GLY A 237 -1.11 4.43 8.68
C GLY A 237 0.32 3.93 8.46
N LEU A 238 1.20 4.77 7.89
CA LEU A 238 2.63 4.47 7.77
C LEU A 238 3.28 4.29 9.14
N LEU A 239 3.01 5.19 10.10
CA LEU A 239 3.56 5.14 11.44
C LEU A 239 3.15 3.85 12.17
N GLU A 240 1.87 3.48 12.13
CA GLU A 240 1.42 2.24 12.77
C GLU A 240 2.09 1.01 12.12
N PHE A 241 2.23 1.00 10.80
CA PHE A 241 2.93 -0.09 10.10
C PHE A 241 4.39 -0.20 10.52
N VAL A 242 5.11 0.93 10.57
CA VAL A 242 6.51 1.02 10.99
C VAL A 242 6.66 0.57 12.44
N ARG A 243 5.79 1.03 13.34
CA ARG A 243 5.76 0.63 14.75
C ARG A 243 5.58 -0.88 14.91
N ARG A 244 4.64 -1.50 14.16
CA ARG A 244 4.43 -2.95 14.18
C ARG A 244 5.64 -3.72 13.63
N ALA A 245 6.28 -3.22 12.58
CA ALA A 245 7.49 -3.82 12.04
C ALA A 245 8.68 -3.71 13.01
N ALA A 246 8.86 -2.56 13.66
CA ALA A 246 9.92 -2.29 14.63
C ALA A 246 9.78 -3.17 15.89
N ARG A 247 8.57 -3.28 16.47
CA ARG A 247 8.31 -4.16 17.63
C ARG A 247 8.72 -5.60 17.35
N ARG A 248 8.44 -6.10 16.14
CA ARG A 248 8.77 -7.47 15.74
C ARG A 248 10.28 -7.75 15.76
N ILE A 249 11.12 -6.74 15.54
CA ILE A 249 12.58 -6.87 15.52
C ILE A 249 13.26 -6.40 16.82
N GLY A 250 12.46 -6.08 17.86
CA GLY A 250 12.93 -5.87 19.23
C GLY A 250 13.10 -4.41 19.66
N PHE A 251 12.46 -3.45 19.00
CA PHE A 251 12.46 -2.05 19.46
C PHE A 251 11.56 -1.86 20.70
N ASN A 252 12.01 -1.03 21.64
CA ASN A 252 11.24 -0.58 22.81
C ASN A 252 10.43 0.70 22.49
N ASP A 253 9.47 1.05 23.34
CA ASP A 253 8.54 2.16 23.09
C ASP A 253 9.25 3.52 22.93
N GLY A 254 10.28 3.80 23.74
CA GLY A 254 11.04 5.05 23.61
C GLY A 254 11.80 5.17 22.28
N ALA A 255 12.40 4.09 21.79
CA ALA A 255 13.05 4.09 20.49
C ALA A 255 12.04 4.19 19.34
N MET A 256 10.82 3.67 19.53
CA MET A 256 9.73 3.81 18.56
C MET A 256 9.21 5.24 18.48
N ASP A 257 9.06 5.95 19.58
CA ASP A 257 8.64 7.37 19.56
C ASP A 257 9.66 8.24 18.80
N GLN A 258 10.96 7.94 18.92
CA GLN A 258 12.00 8.60 18.12
C GLN A 258 11.88 8.30 16.62
N ILE A 259 11.55 7.05 16.25
CA ILE A 259 11.32 6.68 14.85
C ILE A 259 10.08 7.39 14.32
N ASP A 260 8.99 7.41 15.10
CA ASP A 260 7.73 8.00 14.68
C ASP A 260 7.88 9.50 14.43
N GLU A 261 8.57 10.22 15.34
CA GLU A 261 8.85 11.64 15.13
C GLU A 261 9.78 11.87 13.93
N ALA A 262 10.82 11.04 13.75
CA ALA A 262 11.72 11.12 12.59
C ALA A 262 10.98 10.92 11.26
N VAL A 263 10.07 9.94 11.20
CA VAL A 263 9.24 9.67 10.02
C VAL A 263 8.26 10.81 9.77
N ARG A 264 7.56 11.27 10.81
CA ARG A 264 6.59 12.37 10.70
C ARG A 264 7.26 13.66 10.22
N ASP A 265 8.41 14.01 10.78
CA ASP A 265 9.16 15.20 10.39
C ASP A 265 9.74 15.07 8.97
N THR A 266 10.16 13.87 8.57
CA THR A 266 10.60 13.61 7.19
C THR A 266 9.48 13.84 6.18
N VAL A 267 8.30 13.23 6.41
CA VAL A 267 7.13 13.37 5.53
C VAL A 267 6.67 14.82 5.48
N ARG A 268 6.58 15.50 6.63
CA ARG A 268 6.21 16.92 6.73
C ARG A 268 7.19 17.82 5.97
N THR A 269 8.48 17.57 6.09
CA THR A 269 9.52 18.36 5.41
C THR A 269 9.41 18.22 3.89
N ILE A 270 9.25 17.00 3.38
CA ILE A 270 9.07 16.75 1.94
C ILE A 270 7.76 17.40 1.45
N HIS A 271 6.65 17.19 2.16
CA HIS A 271 5.35 17.76 1.81
C HIS A 271 5.41 19.28 1.66
N ARG A 272 6.00 19.96 2.65
CA ARG A 272 6.08 21.41 2.69
C ARG A 272 7.06 21.97 1.66
N TYR A 273 8.28 21.45 1.63
CA TYR A 273 9.38 22.10 0.92
C TYR A 273 9.62 21.55 -0.50
N SER A 274 9.18 20.32 -0.80
CA SER A 274 9.24 19.74 -2.15
C SER A 274 7.97 20.00 -2.95
N TYR A 275 6.80 20.04 -2.28
CA TYR A 275 5.47 20.09 -2.91
C TYR A 275 4.59 21.28 -2.50
N GLY A 276 5.09 22.20 -1.66
CA GLY A 276 4.33 23.38 -1.25
C GLY A 276 3.08 23.09 -0.43
N GLY A 277 3.01 21.92 0.21
CA GLY A 277 1.85 21.53 1.03
C GLY A 277 0.69 20.91 0.26
N ASN A 278 0.83 20.58 -1.03
CA ASN A 278 -0.23 19.88 -1.76
C ASN A 278 -0.28 18.38 -1.39
N GLU A 279 -1.37 17.98 -0.73
CA GLU A 279 -1.59 16.63 -0.17
C GLU A 279 -1.75 15.53 -1.22
N ASN A 280 -2.15 15.86 -2.45
CA ASN A 280 -2.42 14.88 -3.51
C ASN A 280 -1.15 14.36 -4.20
N ASN A 281 0.00 14.94 -3.90
CA ASN A 281 1.27 14.46 -4.42
C ASN A 281 1.64 13.12 -3.78
N ILE A 282 2.40 12.32 -4.53
CA ILE A 282 2.77 10.97 -4.13
C ILE A 282 4.25 10.94 -3.78
N TYR A 283 4.57 10.25 -2.69
CA TYR A 283 5.92 9.82 -2.35
C TYR A 283 5.95 8.30 -2.16
N HIS A 284 7.13 7.72 -2.32
CA HIS A 284 7.35 6.29 -2.14
C HIS A 284 8.16 6.05 -0.87
N VAL A 285 7.78 5.02 -0.13
CA VAL A 285 8.51 4.58 1.06
C VAL A 285 8.92 3.13 0.90
N GLN A 286 10.20 2.86 1.09
CA GLN A 286 10.73 1.52 1.20
C GLN A 286 11.12 1.26 2.65
N LEU A 287 10.46 0.28 3.28
CA LEU A 287 10.73 -0.14 4.66
C LEU A 287 11.49 -1.47 4.66
N LEU A 288 12.63 -1.51 5.35
CA LEU A 288 13.37 -2.72 5.65
C LEU A 288 13.54 -2.85 7.17
N ALA A 289 12.92 -3.88 7.75
CA ALA A 289 13.08 -4.24 9.15
C ALA A 289 13.81 -5.59 9.24
N ALA A 290 15.10 -5.56 9.58
CA ALA A 290 15.95 -6.76 9.57
C ALA A 290 17.08 -6.62 10.59
N ASP A 291 17.49 -7.74 11.20
CA ASP A 291 18.68 -7.81 12.04
C ASP A 291 18.77 -6.73 13.14
N SER A 292 17.62 -6.41 13.75
CA SER A 292 17.48 -5.36 14.76
C SER A 292 17.75 -3.93 14.26
N GLU A 293 17.77 -3.71 12.95
CA GLU A 293 17.76 -2.40 12.31
C GLU A 293 16.45 -2.19 11.55
N ILE A 294 15.95 -0.96 11.61
CA ILE A 294 14.87 -0.48 10.75
C ILE A 294 15.42 0.63 9.86
N GLU A 295 15.23 0.49 8.56
CA GLU A 295 15.62 1.46 7.54
C GLU A 295 14.38 1.85 6.73
N LEU A 296 14.10 3.14 6.66
CA LEU A 296 13.10 3.74 5.79
C LEU A 296 13.80 4.57 4.72
N ARG A 297 13.44 4.34 3.46
CA ARG A 297 13.88 5.16 2.33
C ARG A 297 12.68 5.83 1.72
N PHE A 298 12.65 7.15 1.79
CA PHE A 298 11.67 7.99 1.14
C PHE A 298 12.20 8.41 -0.22
N ALA A 299 11.36 8.34 -1.23
CA ALA A 299 11.66 8.83 -2.56
C ALA A 299 10.50 9.70 -3.05
N ASP A 300 10.82 10.92 -3.48
CA ASP A 300 9.86 11.84 -4.08
C ASP A 300 10.40 12.42 -5.39
N TYR A 301 9.51 13.06 -6.14
CA TYR A 301 9.79 13.65 -7.46
C TYR A 301 9.50 15.16 -7.50
N GLY A 302 9.40 15.80 -6.34
CA GLY A 302 9.12 17.22 -6.20
C GLY A 302 10.36 18.09 -6.40
N THR A 303 10.35 19.25 -5.77
CA THR A 303 11.52 20.15 -5.77
C THR A 303 12.65 19.52 -4.96
N SER A 304 13.87 19.55 -5.50
CA SER A 304 15.06 19.11 -4.79
C SER A 304 15.30 19.95 -3.55
N LEU A 305 15.58 19.29 -2.43
CA LEU A 305 15.89 19.90 -1.16
C LEU A 305 17.41 20.02 -1.03
N GLU A 306 17.87 21.22 -0.73
CA GLU A 306 19.27 21.45 -0.41
C GLU A 306 19.53 21.10 1.07
N PRO A 307 20.65 20.42 1.39
CA PRO A 307 20.98 20.04 2.76
C PRO A 307 21.07 21.23 3.72
N ASP A 308 21.51 22.38 3.20
CA ASP A 308 21.77 23.61 3.96
C ASP A 308 20.57 24.57 3.93
N ARG A 309 19.47 24.20 3.26
CA ARG A 309 18.25 25.00 3.24
C ARG A 309 17.73 25.15 4.66
N ALA A 310 17.36 26.38 5.02
CA ALA A 310 16.73 26.65 6.30
C ALA A 310 15.21 26.38 6.25
N ASP A 311 14.67 25.87 7.36
CA ASP A 311 13.26 25.88 7.68
C ASP A 311 12.78 27.32 7.97
N ASP A 312 11.49 27.48 8.20
CA ASP A 312 10.90 28.81 8.46
C ASP A 312 11.42 29.46 9.76
N SER A 313 12.06 28.67 10.63
CA SER A 313 12.69 29.10 11.88
C SER A 313 14.19 29.37 11.73
N GLY A 314 14.75 29.27 10.52
CA GLY A 314 16.17 29.50 10.25
C GLY A 314 17.10 28.32 10.54
N ARG A 315 16.57 27.12 10.82
CA ARG A 315 17.38 25.91 11.10
C ARG A 315 17.49 25.04 9.86
N ALA A 316 18.61 24.34 9.67
CA ALA A 316 18.76 23.43 8.55
C ALA A 316 17.67 22.34 8.53
N LEU A 317 17.18 21.98 7.34
CA LEU A 317 16.19 20.92 7.19
C LEU A 317 16.66 19.59 7.80
N PHE A 318 15.72 18.82 8.34
CA PHE A 318 15.97 17.51 8.97
C PHE A 318 16.89 17.53 10.20
N THR A 319 17.17 18.69 10.80
CA THR A 319 17.99 18.78 12.03
C THR A 319 17.39 17.93 13.16
N GLY A 320 16.06 17.92 13.31
CA GLY A 320 15.36 17.06 14.27
C GLY A 320 15.52 15.58 13.94
N VAL A 321 15.28 15.20 12.69
CA VAL A 321 15.45 13.80 12.23
C VAL A 321 16.86 13.28 12.51
N ARG A 322 17.90 14.06 12.19
CA ARG A 322 19.31 13.70 12.38
C ARG A 322 19.68 13.42 13.84
N SER A 323 19.00 14.04 14.82
CA SER A 323 19.27 13.80 16.24
C SER A 323 18.54 12.56 16.80
N LEU A 324 17.50 12.10 16.11
CA LEU A 324 16.65 10.99 16.54
C LEU A 324 17.09 9.63 15.99
N VAL A 325 17.90 9.58 14.94
CA VAL A 325 18.24 8.35 14.21
C VAL A 325 19.75 8.13 14.10
N ASP A 326 20.14 6.88 13.87
CA ASP A 326 21.56 6.50 13.85
C ASP A 326 22.21 6.80 12.49
N ARG A 327 21.41 6.75 11.41
CA ARG A 327 21.85 7.09 10.05
C ARG A 327 20.79 7.90 9.33
N PHE A 328 21.23 9.01 8.76
CA PHE A 328 20.44 9.90 7.92
C PHE A 328 21.21 10.21 6.64
N GLU A 329 20.55 10.10 5.48
CA GLU A 329 21.11 10.52 4.20
C GLU A 329 20.06 11.31 3.41
N LEU A 330 20.46 12.42 2.79
CA LEU A 330 19.68 13.15 1.81
C LEU A 330 20.46 13.18 0.50
N LYS A 331 19.84 12.72 -0.58
CA LYS A 331 20.40 12.73 -1.95
C LYS A 331 19.34 13.23 -2.91
N HIS A 332 19.75 13.85 -4.02
CA HIS A 332 18.81 14.21 -5.08
C HIS A 332 18.43 13.00 -5.91
N HIS A 333 17.15 12.92 -6.27
CA HIS A 333 16.65 11.89 -7.17
C HIS A 333 17.00 12.28 -8.62
N PRO A 334 17.55 11.38 -9.46
CA PRO A 334 18.05 11.70 -10.81
C PRO A 334 16.96 12.14 -11.80
N LYS A 335 15.69 11.98 -11.45
CA LYS A 335 14.51 12.43 -12.21
C LYS A 335 13.85 13.68 -11.61
N GLY A 336 14.54 14.40 -10.72
CA GLY A 336 13.96 15.43 -9.86
C GLY A 336 13.41 14.84 -8.56
N GLY A 337 13.44 15.62 -7.48
CA GLY A 337 13.03 15.26 -6.13
C GLY A 337 14.17 14.72 -5.25
N ASN A 338 13.82 13.93 -4.23
CA ASN A 338 14.75 13.55 -3.16
C ASN A 338 14.71 12.06 -2.85
N PHE A 339 15.85 11.55 -2.39
CA PHE A 339 15.98 10.33 -1.63
C PHE A 339 16.37 10.67 -0.20
N VAL A 340 15.53 10.34 0.77
CA VAL A 340 15.81 10.49 2.19
C VAL A 340 15.90 9.12 2.83
N VAL A 341 17.01 8.82 3.49
CA VAL A 341 17.19 7.56 4.23
C VAL A 341 17.19 7.90 5.72
N VAL A 342 16.39 7.14 6.47
CA VAL A 342 16.26 7.22 7.92
C VAL A 342 16.44 5.81 8.47
N ALA A 343 17.51 5.57 9.22
CA ALA A 343 17.76 4.25 9.80
C ALA A 343 18.09 4.32 11.29
N LYS A 344 17.59 3.33 12.04
CA LYS A 344 17.80 3.19 13.47
C LYS A 344 18.01 1.73 13.83
N SER A 345 18.87 1.47 14.81
CA SER A 345 19.14 0.15 15.37
C SER A 345 18.52 0.01 16.77
N ALA A 346 17.97 -1.16 17.07
CA ALA A 346 17.56 -1.51 18.42
C ALA A 346 18.83 -1.71 19.24
N LYS A 347 19.02 -0.88 20.27
CA LYS A 347 20.11 -1.07 21.23
C LYS A 347 19.89 -2.41 21.94
N LYS A 348 20.90 -3.28 21.92
CA LYS A 348 20.93 -4.43 22.81
C LYS A 348 21.13 -3.90 24.23
N GLU A 349 20.16 -4.11 25.11
CA GLU A 349 20.42 -3.99 26.55
C GLU A 349 21.51 -5.00 26.89
N SER A 350 22.66 -4.46 27.30
CA SER A 350 23.86 -5.17 27.76
C SER A 350 23.67 -5.72 29.17
#